data_AF-A0A522SH90-F1
#
_entry.id   AF-A0A522SH90-F1
#
_cell.length_a   1.000
_cell.length_b   1.000
_cell.length_c   1.000
_cell.angle_alpha   90.00
_cell.angle_beta   90.00
_cell.angle_gamma   90.00
#
_symmetry.space_group_name_H-M   'P 1'
#
loop_
_entity.id
_entity.type
_entity.pdbx_description
1 polymer ?
#
loop_
_entity_poly.entity_id
_entity_poly.type
_entity_poly.pdbx_seq_one_letter_code
_entity_poly.pdbx_strand_id
1 'polypeptide(L)'
;MLAAAILAVAILFVGWFWLLYQFHRGLDAIDPALSRQIGKPSLFWTAFNGHRILVELMRRSDLASSRYAPLALQARALRVYALLIVAAIAWMLWMFVQAQVV
;
A
#
# COMPACT_ATOMS: atom_id res chain seq x y z
N MET A 1 -5.62 -16.62 19.68
CA MET A 1 -4.50 -16.02 18.93
C MET A 1 -4.86 -15.70 17.47
N LEU A 2 -5.62 -16.56 16.76
CA LEU A 2 -6.09 -16.29 15.39
C LEU A 2 -6.87 -14.96 15.24
N ALA A 3 -7.80 -14.66 16.17
CA ALA A 3 -8.55 -13.40 16.15
C ALA A 3 -7.64 -12.16 16.22
N ALA A 4 -6.53 -12.23 16.96
CA ALA A 4 -5.55 -11.14 17.02
C ALA A 4 -4.80 -10.98 15.69
N ALA A 5 -4.50 -12.08 14.99
CA ALA A 5 -3.88 -12.03 13.66
C ALA A 5 -4.82 -11.45 12.60
N ILE A 6 -6.12 -11.82 12.64
CA ILE A 6 -7.14 -11.22 11.78
C ILE A 6 -7.27 -9.72 12.05
N LEU A 7 -7.31 -9.31 13.32
CA LEU A 7 -7.39 -7.90 13.69
C LEU A 7 -6.15 -7.12 13.23
N ALA A 8 -4.96 -7.70 13.38
CA ALA A 8 -3.72 -7.09 12.90
C ALA A 8 -3.74 -6.86 11.38
N VAL A 9 -4.19 -7.84 10.59
CA VAL A 9 -4.36 -7.69 9.14
C VAL A 9 -5.38 -6.58 8.84
N ALA A 10 -6.53 -6.55 9.51
CA ALA A 10 -7.54 -5.51 9.30
C ALA A 10 -7.01 -4.10 9.59
N ILE A 11 -6.30 -3.90 10.70
CA ILE A 11 -5.66 -2.63 11.05
C ILE A 11 -4.65 -2.20 9.97
N LEU A 12 -3.84 -3.15 9.49
CA LEU A 12 -2.89 -2.88 8.42
C LEU A 12 -3.60 -2.45 7.14
N PHE A 13 -4.67 -3.13 6.72
CA PHE A 13 -5.42 -2.70 5.54
C PHE A 13 -5.98 -1.28 5.68
N VAL A 14 -6.52 -0.91 6.84
CA VAL A 14 -7.00 0.46 7.10
C VAL A 14 -5.87 1.49 6.94
N GLY A 15 -4.71 1.23 7.55
CA GLY A 15 -3.56 2.15 7.43
C GLY A 15 -2.99 2.21 6.02
N TRP A 16 -3.02 1.11 5.27
CA TRP A 16 -2.63 1.07 3.87
C TRP A 16 -3.50 1.96 2.99
N PHE A 17 -4.83 1.90 3.16
CA PHE A 17 -5.75 2.78 2.44
C PHE A 17 -5.50 4.24 2.76
N TRP A 18 -5.27 4.56 4.03
CA TRP A 18 -4.95 5.93 4.43
C TRP A 18 -3.65 6.43 3.80
N LEU A 19 -2.58 5.63 3.81
CA LEU A 19 -1.31 5.99 3.19
C LEU A 19 -1.42 6.16 1.66
N LEU A 20 -2.15 5.29 0.98
CA LEU A 20 -2.42 5.41 -0.45
C LEU A 20 -3.20 6.68 -0.77
N TYR A 21 -4.18 7.03 0.06
CA TYR A 21 -4.94 8.27 -0.10
C TYR A 21 -4.04 9.50 0.03
N GLN A 22 -3.18 9.55 1.05
CA GLN A 22 -2.24 10.66 1.22
C GLN A 22 -1.23 10.75 0.07
N PHE A 23 -0.70 9.62 -0.38
CA PHE A 23 0.18 9.56 -1.53
C PHE A 23 -0.50 10.09 -2.79
N HIS A 24 -1.73 9.67 -3.05
CA HIS A 24 -2.51 10.15 -4.18
C HIS A 24 -2.73 11.67 -4.11
N ARG A 25 -3.10 12.23 -2.95
CA ARG A 25 -3.23 13.69 -2.79
C ARG A 25 -1.92 14.43 -3.03
N GLY A 26 -0.81 13.90 -2.51
CA GLY A 26 0.51 14.48 -2.75
C GLY A 26 0.89 14.44 -4.23
N LEU A 27 0.57 13.33 -4.91
CA LEU A 27 0.80 13.21 -6.34
C LEU A 27 -0.08 14.15 -7.15
N ASP A 28 -1.35 14.32 -6.78
CA ASP A 28 -2.25 15.27 -7.42
C ASP A 28 -1.74 16.71 -7.35
N ALA A 29 -1.13 17.09 -6.22
CA ALA A 29 -0.52 18.40 -6.05
C ALA A 29 0.73 18.62 -6.93
N ILE A 30 1.49 17.56 -7.25
CA ILE A 30 2.76 17.64 -7.99
C ILE A 30 2.55 17.40 -9.50
N ASP A 31 1.71 16.43 -9.84
CA ASP A 31 1.39 16.00 -11.19
C ASP A 31 -0.09 15.52 -11.27
N PRO A 32 -1.04 16.46 -11.44
CA PRO A 32 -2.46 16.15 -11.54
C PRO A 32 -2.83 15.27 -12.74
N ALA A 33 -1.99 15.25 -13.79
CA ALA A 33 -2.22 14.42 -14.98
C ALA A 33 -1.90 12.95 -14.67
N LEU A 34 -0.73 12.70 -14.07
CA LEU A 34 -0.36 11.37 -13.62
C LEU A 34 -1.28 10.86 -12.51
N SER A 35 -1.67 11.71 -11.57
CA SER A 35 -2.67 11.41 -10.54
C SER A 35 -4.00 10.93 -11.13
N ARG A 36 -4.54 11.65 -12.12
CA ARG A 36 -5.75 11.24 -12.84
C ARG A 36 -5.58 9.93 -13.61
N GLN A 37 -4.40 9.67 -14.17
CA GLN A 37 -4.10 8.43 -14.90
C GLN A 37 -4.01 7.21 -13.96
N ILE A 38 -3.43 7.38 -12.77
CA ILE A 38 -3.47 6.36 -11.71
C ILE A 38 -4.91 6.17 -11.21
N GLY A 39 -5.72 7.23 -11.27
CA GLY A 39 -7.07 7.26 -10.77
C GLY A 39 -7.11 7.47 -9.26
N LYS A 40 -8.28 7.85 -8.74
CA LYS A 40 -8.47 7.89 -7.28
C LYS A 40 -8.30 6.48 -6.74
N PRO A 41 -7.55 6.28 -5.63
CA PRO A 41 -7.59 5.04 -4.88
C PRO A 41 -8.99 4.94 -4.25
N SER A 42 -9.96 4.51 -5.05
CA SER A 42 -11.28 4.16 -4.57
C SER A 42 -11.13 2.94 -3.67
N LEU A 43 -11.85 2.95 -2.53
CA LEU A 43 -11.81 1.96 -1.45
C LEU A 43 -11.91 0.48 -1.90
N PHE A 44 -12.30 0.24 -3.15
CA PHE A 44 -12.47 -1.10 -3.74
C PHE A 44 -11.56 -1.41 -4.95
N TRP A 45 -10.85 -0.44 -5.54
CA TRP A 45 -10.40 -0.54 -6.94
C TRP A 45 -8.89 -0.44 -7.18
N THR A 46 -8.07 -0.41 -6.14
CA THR A 46 -6.60 -0.38 -6.29
C THR A 46 -6.04 -1.62 -6.99
N ALA A 47 -6.73 -2.75 -6.97
CA ALA A 47 -6.31 -3.94 -7.71
C ALA A 47 -6.51 -3.82 -9.23
N PHE A 48 -7.46 -2.99 -9.69
CA PHE A 48 -7.92 -2.99 -11.09
C PHE A 48 -7.57 -1.73 -11.88
N ASN A 49 -7.35 -0.58 -11.24
CA ASN A 49 -7.06 0.68 -11.93
C ASN A 49 -5.64 1.18 -11.64
N GLY A 50 -4.86 1.43 -12.70
CA GLY A 50 -3.59 2.18 -12.61
C GLY A 50 -2.47 1.51 -11.81
N HIS A 51 -2.68 0.31 -11.26
CA HIS A 51 -1.75 -0.31 -10.31
C HIS A 51 -0.36 -0.50 -10.91
N ARG A 52 -0.26 -0.83 -12.21
CA ARG A 52 1.02 -0.93 -12.92
C ARG A 52 1.79 0.40 -12.94
N ILE A 53 1.11 1.52 -13.19
CA ILE A 53 1.74 2.85 -13.24
C ILE A 53 2.19 3.25 -11.83
N LEU A 54 1.34 3.02 -10.84
CA LEU A 54 1.68 3.26 -9.43
C LEU A 54 2.88 2.41 -8.99
N VAL A 55 2.90 1.11 -9.34
CA VAL A 55 4.00 0.19 -9.03
C VAL A 55 5.27 0.62 -9.73
N GLU A 56 5.20 1.02 -11.01
CA GLU A 56 6.39 1.49 -11.73
C GLU A 56 6.93 2.78 -11.11
N LEU A 57 6.05 3.73 -10.78
CA LEU A 57 6.43 4.94 -10.04
C LEU A 57 7.06 4.58 -8.70
N MET A 58 6.46 3.65 -7.96
CA MET A 58 6.98 3.12 -6.70
C MET A 58 8.24 2.27 -6.88
N ARG A 59 8.64 1.83 -8.06
CA ARG A 59 9.86 1.04 -8.27
C ARG A 59 11.08 1.92 -8.58
N ARG A 60 10.84 3.15 -9.03
CA ARG A 60 11.89 4.12 -9.33
C ARG A 60 12.81 4.37 -8.12
N SER A 61 14.12 4.23 -8.35
CA SER A 61 15.16 4.47 -7.35
C SER A 61 15.52 5.96 -7.23
N ASP A 62 15.27 6.72 -8.29
CA ASP A 62 15.58 8.15 -8.46
C ASP A 62 14.45 9.07 -8.00
N LEU A 63 13.41 8.54 -7.35
CA LEU A 63 12.29 9.33 -6.80
C LEU A 63 12.80 10.55 -6.02
N ALA A 64 13.84 10.38 -5.22
CA ALA A 64 14.45 11.43 -4.38
C ALA A 64 15.16 12.55 -5.16
N SER A 65 15.55 12.31 -6.42
CA SER A 65 16.19 13.29 -7.30
C SER A 65 15.28 13.78 -8.43
N SER A 66 14.01 13.34 -8.43
CA SER A 66 13.01 13.70 -9.43
C SER A 66 12.09 14.81 -8.93
N ARG A 67 11.20 15.33 -9.80
CA ARG A 67 10.08 16.20 -9.37
C ARG A 67 9.16 15.57 -8.30
N TYR A 68 9.24 14.26 -8.12
CA TYR A 68 8.49 13.50 -7.13
C TYR A 68 9.27 13.30 -5.81
N ALA A 69 10.39 13.99 -5.60
CA ALA A 69 11.17 13.93 -4.36
C ALA A 69 10.33 14.11 -3.08
N PRO A 70 9.31 15.01 -3.03
CA PRO A 70 8.43 15.14 -1.86
C PRO A 70 7.65 13.85 -1.53
N LEU A 71 7.45 12.97 -2.51
CA LEU A 71 6.76 11.68 -2.33
C LEU A 71 7.70 10.53 -2.00
N ALA A 72 9.03 10.74 -2.03
CA ALA A 72 9.99 9.67 -1.84
C ALA A 72 9.84 8.97 -0.48
N LEU A 73 9.60 9.74 0.59
CA LEU A 73 9.35 9.19 1.92
C LEU A 73 8.04 8.39 1.98
N GLN A 74 6.96 8.93 1.40
CA GLN A 74 5.65 8.26 1.34
C GLN A 74 5.72 6.97 0.53
N ALA A 75 6.44 6.97 -0.59
CA ALA A 75 6.69 5.78 -1.41
C ALA A 75 7.48 4.72 -0.63
N ARG A 76 8.52 5.12 0.13
CA ARG A 76 9.26 4.19 1.01
C ARG A 76 8.37 3.62 2.11
N ALA A 77 7.55 4.45 2.74
CA ALA A 77 6.60 4.01 3.75
C ALA A 77 5.61 2.99 3.17
N LEU A 78 5.05 3.25 1.99
CA LEU A 78 4.18 2.30 1.29
C LEU A 78 4.91 0.98 0.98
N ARG A 79 6.16 0.98 0.51
CA ARG A 79 6.91 -0.28 0.31
C ARG A 79 7.05 -1.08 1.60
N VAL A 80 7.44 -0.45 2.70
CA VAL A 80 7.56 -1.10 4.02
C VAL A 80 6.20 -1.63 4.48
N TYR A 81 5.15 -0.84 4.32
CA TYR A 81 3.80 -1.21 4.73
C TYR A 81 3.27 -2.41 3.94
N ALA A 82 3.57 -2.49 2.65
CA ALA A 82 3.22 -3.66 1.83
C ALA A 82 3.88 -4.94 2.37
N LEU A 83 5.15 -4.87 2.78
CA LEU A 83 5.84 -6.00 3.41
C LEU A 83 5.20 -6.41 4.75
N LEU A 84 4.78 -5.43 5.56
CA LEU A 84 4.08 -5.69 6.82
C LEU A 84 2.74 -6.40 6.59
N ILE A 85 1.97 -6.00 5.58
CA ILE A 85 0.72 -6.68 5.20
C ILE A 85 1.01 -8.12 4.79
N VAL A 86 1.98 -8.35 3.91
CA VAL A 86 2.34 -9.70 3.46
C VAL A 86 2.77 -10.57 4.64
N ALA A 87 3.61 -10.05 5.54
CA ALA A 87 4.03 -10.75 6.74
C ALA A 87 2.86 -11.06 7.69
N ALA A 88 1.95 -10.11 7.90
CA ALA A 88 0.78 -10.30 8.75
C ALA A 88 -0.22 -11.32 8.16
N ILE A 89 -0.42 -11.33 6.84
CA ILE A 89 -1.23 -12.34 6.16
C ILE A 89 -0.58 -13.72 6.30
N ALA A 90 0.72 -13.84 6.05
CA ALA A 90 1.44 -15.10 6.22
C ALA A 90 1.33 -15.63 7.66
N TRP A 91 1.49 -14.74 8.65
CA TRP A 91 1.32 -15.07 10.06
C TRP A 91 -0.11 -15.50 10.40
N MET A 92 -1.13 -14.80 9.87
CA MET A 92 -2.54 -15.16 10.04
C MET A 92 -2.85 -16.54 9.44
N LEU A 93 -2.34 -16.83 8.24
CA LEU A 93 -2.51 -18.13 7.60
C LEU A 93 -1.81 -19.24 8.37
N TRP A 94 -0.60 -19.00 8.88
CA TRP A 94 0.08 -19.95 9.75
C TRP A 94 -0.73 -20.23 11.02
N MET A 95 -1.24 -19.19 11.69
CA MET A 95 -2.11 -19.32 12.86
C MET A 95 -3.41 -20.08 12.56
N PHE A 96 -3.98 -19.87 11.36
CA PHE A 96 -5.15 -20.61 10.91
C PHE A 96 -4.84 -22.10 10.80
N VAL A 97 -3.73 -22.47 10.14
CA VAL A 97 -3.30 -23.87 10.02
C VAL A 97 -3.08 -24.51 11.39
N GLN A 98 -2.39 -23.83 12.31
CA GLN A 98 -2.17 -24.36 13.67
C GLN A 98 -3.48 -24.59 14.42
N ALA A 99 -4.50 -23.73 14.22
CA ALA A 99 -5.79 -23.85 14.87
C ALA A 99 -6.68 -24.98 14.31
N GLN A 100 -6.34 -25.57 13.16
CA GLN A 100 -7.06 -26.71 12.58
C GLN A 100 -6.44 -28.07 12.95
N VAL A 101 -5.20 -28.07 13.46
CA VAL A 101 -4.42 -29.29 13.77
C VAL A 101 -4.51 -29.66 15.27
N VAL A 102 -5.15 -28.82 16.08
CA VAL A 102 -5.44 -29.02 17.51
C VAL A 102 -6.93 -29.26 17.71
#